data_AF-A0AAW0SJ98-F1
#
_entry.id   AF-A0AAW0SJ98-F1
#
_cell.length_a   1.000
_cell.length_b   1.000
_cell.length_c   1.000
_cell.angle_alpha   90.00
_cell.angle_beta   90.00
_cell.angle_gamma   90.00
#
_symmetry.space_group_name_H-M   'P 1'
#
loop_
_entity.id
_entity.type
_entity.pdbx_description
1 polymer ?
#
loop_
_entity_poly.entity_id
_entity_poly.type
_entity_poly.pdbx_seq_one_letter_code
_entity_poly.pdbx_strand_id
1 'polypeptide(L)'
;MDEEQKGKKIKDVIRNEIEKECLQSVIDQLIRDVIQGELAESKDVDADAVVGHLLDSTTVQSLIERLGVMNHKSQHLVPTAISIPQNIKDQMLDGRQYLYLKICGGRAFIDHLGISNSSGLHQSSFVIHVALQTQRFKTPQISCECDPQISEGFLFDLQQLKPGCAAKTLDAVELLSLTAPITLVVVKEGHVANPTLVSVYTLEWHSLLTQPSSSNKFVCQLMGIGAEQQVPIGLLDIEAILLPPVEKIIPHESFVEHIHSTETRQGEKRRLFVSYAREWWREYTEASEKHRKRMVRIFAMDECGKNRFVCEFVRVLEVGQALKSPEEAARWVSVLPTILDHQLPAGATKPWYTLGTAVMAGSLNIEGKCSLLCSLLLGFGLDAWICIGTKQSGQPHVWIMTRGPYAAITFWEAITGSRYLHRVGQRAAHGYATIGSVFNNKAFYANCQVSEKIEYCSFVFEDATIWKKMSYTAISSIVEKEVYHLKLVSPADNGNERRINMEIQLKLLIMEHRNDHGLSTHFDDHLSYVLTPALWSYERESINSGGLAEIRSAEFFSAALMNTVPEGYTFKGFPLHFMHSSPRRAFSVILNSSIGREIIEGRGDNVTLAVRAVTASYPENVFVTWVMVACTFRQLG
;
A
#
# COMPACT_ATOMS: atom_id res chain seq x y z
N MET A 1 -7.28 25.96 22.46
CA MET A 1 -5.83 25.78 22.28
C MET A 1 -5.65 24.30 21.95
N ASP A 2 -5.50 24.02 20.66
CA ASP A 2 -5.77 22.72 20.06
C ASP A 2 -4.95 21.59 20.69
N GLU A 3 -5.58 20.44 20.87
CA GLU A 3 -4.91 19.21 21.30
C GLU A 3 -3.82 18.80 20.30
N GLU A 4 -3.96 19.20 19.04
CA GLU A 4 -2.93 19.09 18.00
C GLU A 4 -1.68 19.93 18.32
N GLN A 5 -1.83 21.12 18.91
CA GLN A 5 -0.71 21.93 19.41
C GLN A 5 -0.08 21.36 20.69
N LYS A 6 -0.84 20.63 21.52
CA LYS A 6 -0.29 19.90 22.68
C LYS A 6 0.50 18.67 22.24
N GLY A 7 0.00 17.89 21.28
CA GLY A 7 0.72 16.76 20.68
C GLY A 7 2.02 17.20 20.00
N LYS A 8 2.00 18.33 19.27
CA LYS A 8 3.20 18.94 18.70
C LYS A 8 4.21 19.39 19.76
N LYS A 9 3.74 20.02 20.84
CA LYS A 9 4.60 20.40 21.98
C LYS A 9 5.20 19.19 22.69
N ILE A 10 4.46 18.10 22.85
CA ILE A 10 4.98 16.87 23.46
C ILE A 10 6.01 16.21 22.54
N LYS A 11 5.75 16.16 21.22
CA LYS A 11 6.73 15.69 20.22
C LYS A 11 7.98 16.57 20.20
N ASP A 12 7.85 17.89 20.29
CA ASP A 12 8.99 18.82 20.34
C ASP A 12 9.76 18.74 21.67
N VAL A 13 9.09 18.41 22.78
CA VAL A 13 9.74 18.18 24.08
C VAL A 13 10.48 16.83 24.08
N ILE A 14 9.84 15.75 23.62
CA ILE A 14 10.50 14.44 23.47
C ILE A 14 11.68 14.53 22.50
N ARG A 15 11.52 15.25 21.38
CA ARG A 15 12.59 15.51 20.43
C ARG A 15 13.73 16.32 21.04
N ASN A 16 13.43 17.41 21.75
CA ASN A 16 14.45 18.20 22.44
C ASN A 16 15.13 17.42 23.56
N GLU A 17 14.43 16.51 24.25
CA GLU A 17 15.02 15.73 25.33
C GLU A 17 15.87 14.56 24.80
N ILE A 18 15.45 13.90 23.71
CA ILE A 18 16.26 12.90 23.01
C ILE A 18 17.48 13.52 22.31
N GLU A 19 17.35 14.74 21.77
CA GLU A 19 18.47 15.47 21.17
C GLU A 19 19.42 16.09 22.23
N LYS A 20 18.94 16.38 23.46
CA LYS A 20 19.75 16.95 24.55
C LYS A 20 20.38 15.92 25.48
N GLU A 21 19.70 14.82 25.76
CA GLU A 21 20.24 13.73 26.57
C GLU A 21 20.76 12.66 25.62
N CYS A 22 22.05 12.74 25.32
CA CYS A 22 22.79 11.63 24.75
C CYS A 22 22.79 10.49 25.78
N LEU A 23 21.71 9.70 25.81
CA LEU A 23 21.54 8.49 26.62
C LEU A 23 22.75 7.58 26.47
N GLN A 24 23.32 7.51 25.26
CA GLN A 24 24.58 6.83 25.00
C GLN A 24 25.75 7.38 25.84
N SER A 25 25.89 8.71 25.95
CA SER A 25 26.96 9.34 26.74
C SER A 25 26.76 9.20 28.24
N VAL A 26 25.52 9.20 28.72
CA VAL A 26 25.18 9.00 30.14
C VAL A 26 25.42 7.54 30.51
N ILE A 27 25.02 6.59 29.65
CA ILE A 27 25.29 5.16 29.80
C ILE A 27 26.81 4.90 29.72
N ASP A 28 27.52 5.49 28.76
CA ASP A 28 28.98 5.35 28.63
C ASP A 28 29.73 5.96 29.82
N GLN A 29 29.22 7.03 30.42
CA GLN A 29 29.79 7.64 31.61
C GLN A 29 29.53 6.79 32.86
N LEU A 30 28.31 6.28 33.04
CA LEU A 30 27.96 5.34 34.11
C LEU A 30 28.76 4.03 34.02
N ILE A 31 28.93 3.49 32.81
CA ILE A 31 29.78 2.31 32.57
C ILE A 31 31.24 2.63 32.91
N ARG A 32 31.76 3.80 32.52
CA ARG A 32 33.13 4.23 32.88
C ARG A 32 33.32 4.39 34.38
N ASP A 33 32.35 4.98 35.08
CA ASP A 33 32.42 5.21 36.52
C ASP A 33 32.33 3.90 37.32
N VAL A 34 31.51 2.94 36.87
CA VAL A 34 31.42 1.58 37.47
C VAL A 34 32.70 0.77 37.22
N ILE A 35 33.24 0.81 35.99
CA ILE A 35 34.51 0.14 35.67
C ILE A 35 35.67 0.73 36.48
N GLN A 36 35.72 2.06 36.66
CA GLN A 36 36.75 2.71 37.49
C GLN A 36 36.59 2.40 38.99
N GLY A 37 35.37 2.20 39.47
CA GLY A 37 35.09 1.76 40.84
C GLY A 37 35.53 0.33 41.13
N GLU A 38 35.23 -0.62 40.23
CA GLU A 38 35.60 -2.04 40.43
C GLU A 38 37.09 -2.33 40.21
N LEU A 39 37.77 -1.59 39.32
CA LEU A 39 39.22 -1.65 39.13
C LEU A 39 40.03 -1.25 40.36
N ALA A 40 39.41 -0.57 41.34
CA ALA A 40 40.03 -0.24 42.61
C ALA A 40 40.08 -1.43 43.59
N GLU A 41 39.22 -2.43 43.43
CA GLU A 41 39.09 -3.55 44.38
C GLU A 41 39.24 -4.96 43.77
N SER A 42 39.19 -5.15 42.44
CA SER A 42 39.58 -6.44 41.84
C SER A 42 40.02 -6.34 40.37
N LYS A 43 40.78 -7.34 39.88
CA LYS A 43 41.35 -7.38 38.52
C LYS A 43 40.46 -8.06 37.46
N ASP A 44 39.31 -8.61 37.85
CA ASP A 44 38.34 -9.22 36.93
C ASP A 44 36.98 -8.55 37.12
N VAL A 45 36.47 -7.92 36.06
CA VAL A 45 35.17 -7.26 36.03
C VAL A 45 34.10 -8.31 35.70
N ASP A 46 33.22 -8.61 36.66
CA ASP A 46 32.08 -9.52 36.44
C ASP A 46 30.93 -8.75 35.79
N ALA A 47 30.54 -9.15 34.58
CA ALA A 47 29.52 -8.49 33.80
C ALA A 47 28.14 -8.49 34.50
N ASP A 48 27.84 -9.53 35.28
CA ASP A 48 26.56 -9.61 36.02
C ASP A 48 26.54 -8.67 37.24
N ALA A 49 27.69 -8.39 37.85
CA ALA A 49 27.83 -7.43 38.94
C ALA A 49 27.66 -5.98 38.44
N VAL A 50 28.24 -5.66 37.28
CA VAL A 50 28.09 -4.34 36.62
C VAL A 50 26.63 -4.07 36.24
N VAL A 51 25.91 -5.08 35.73
CA VAL A 51 24.48 -4.96 35.39
C VAL A 51 23.63 -4.78 36.66
N GLY A 52 23.95 -5.50 37.75
CA GLY A 52 23.32 -5.31 39.04
C GLY A 52 23.48 -3.88 39.59
N HIS A 53 24.70 -3.35 39.57
CA HIS A 53 24.99 -1.98 40.02
C HIS A 53 24.36 -0.89 39.15
N LEU A 54 24.21 -1.14 37.83
CA LEU A 54 23.50 -0.23 36.93
C LEU A 54 21.99 -0.19 37.21
N LEU A 55 21.38 -1.32 37.59
CA LEU A 55 19.95 -1.39 37.94
C LEU A 55 19.64 -0.75 39.31
N ASP A 56 20.61 -0.77 40.23
CA ASP A 56 20.49 -0.12 41.54
C ASP A 56 20.85 1.38 41.52
N SER A 57 21.36 1.89 40.39
CA SER A 57 21.65 3.31 40.23
C SER A 57 20.36 4.13 40.29
N THR A 58 20.32 5.11 41.20
CA THR A 58 19.17 6.00 41.40
C THR A 58 18.79 6.77 40.13
N THR A 59 19.76 7.04 39.25
CA THR A 59 19.55 7.65 37.94
C THR A 59 18.75 6.74 37.01
N VAL A 60 19.10 5.44 36.96
CA VAL A 60 18.43 4.42 36.15
C VAL A 60 17.04 4.12 36.71
N GLN A 61 16.88 4.05 38.03
CA GLN A 61 15.57 3.91 38.67
C GLN A 61 14.66 5.10 38.40
N SER A 62 15.18 6.34 38.40
CA SER A 62 14.39 7.54 38.05
C SER A 62 13.98 7.57 36.57
N LEU A 63 14.81 7.00 35.68
CA LEU A 63 14.52 6.84 34.25
C LEU A 63 13.45 5.77 34.02
N ILE A 64 13.52 4.66 34.74
CA ILE A 64 12.52 3.58 34.74
C ILE A 64 11.16 4.11 35.27
N GLU A 65 11.18 4.91 36.33
CA GLU A 65 9.98 5.59 36.85
C GLU A 65 9.39 6.60 35.85
N ARG A 66 10.23 7.41 35.21
CA ARG A 66 9.79 8.41 34.21
C ARG A 66 9.28 7.79 32.92
N LEU A 67 9.79 6.62 32.53
CA LEU A 67 9.36 5.86 31.35
C LEU A 67 8.13 4.98 31.60
N GLY A 68 7.55 5.00 32.81
CA GLY A 68 6.32 4.27 33.11
C GLY A 68 6.47 2.75 33.05
N VAL A 69 7.68 2.22 33.24
CA VAL A 69 7.93 0.77 33.31
C VAL A 69 7.84 0.36 34.79
N MET A 70 6.64 0.30 35.34
CA MET A 70 6.41 -0.41 36.60
C MET A 70 5.09 -1.17 36.59
N ASN A 71 5.16 -2.45 36.24
CA ASN A 71 4.91 -3.58 37.15
C ASN A 71 4.58 -4.84 36.36
N HIS A 72 5.60 -5.44 35.75
CA HIS A 72 5.65 -6.90 35.72
C HIS A 72 6.95 -7.29 36.38
N LYS A 73 6.84 -7.76 37.62
CA LYS A 73 7.89 -8.57 38.24
C LYS A 73 8.34 -9.58 37.18
N SER A 74 9.61 -9.54 36.83
CA SER A 74 10.28 -10.57 36.04
C SER A 74 10.13 -11.89 36.78
N GLN A 75 9.00 -12.56 36.59
CA GLN A 75 8.93 -13.98 36.81
C GLN A 75 9.94 -14.55 35.82
N HIS A 76 10.97 -15.21 36.34
CA HIS A 76 11.71 -16.21 35.60
C HIS A 76 10.69 -17.24 35.10
N LEU A 77 10.07 -16.93 33.96
CA LEU A 77 9.22 -17.84 33.22
C LEU A 77 10.18 -18.80 32.55
N VAL A 78 10.25 -20.00 33.13
CA VAL A 78 10.59 -21.22 32.39
C VAL A 78 9.98 -21.09 30.99
N PRO A 79 10.73 -21.31 29.88
CA PRO A 79 10.20 -21.10 28.53
C PRO A 79 8.97 -22.00 28.33
N THR A 80 7.79 -21.42 28.49
CA THR A 80 6.53 -22.11 28.21
C THR A 80 6.52 -22.40 26.72
N ALA A 81 6.45 -23.67 26.35
CA ALA A 81 6.39 -24.08 24.95
C ALA A 81 5.29 -23.29 24.22
N ILE A 82 5.62 -22.73 23.04
CA ILE A 82 4.66 -22.01 22.20
C ILE A 82 3.50 -22.96 21.91
N SER A 83 2.30 -22.63 22.38
CA SER A 83 1.12 -23.45 22.20
C SER A 83 0.58 -23.29 20.78
N ILE A 84 0.63 -24.37 20.01
CA ILE A 84 0.12 -24.40 18.63
C ILE A 84 -1.35 -24.84 18.68
N PRO A 85 -2.28 -24.00 18.22
CA PRO A 85 -3.71 -24.35 18.17
C PRO A 85 -3.98 -25.59 17.31
N GLN A 86 -4.97 -26.40 17.69
CA GLN A 86 -5.28 -27.65 16.97
C GLN A 86 -5.68 -27.40 15.51
N ASN A 87 -6.45 -26.34 15.25
CA ASN A 87 -6.85 -25.93 13.89
C ASN A 87 -5.66 -25.57 12.98
N ILE A 88 -4.51 -25.18 13.55
CA ILE A 88 -3.28 -24.95 12.79
C ILE A 88 -2.59 -26.28 12.49
N LYS A 89 -2.54 -27.20 13.46
CA LYS A 89 -1.99 -28.54 13.25
C LYS A 89 -2.74 -29.31 12.17
N ASP A 90 -4.07 -29.17 12.12
CA ASP A 90 -4.91 -29.84 11.13
C ASP A 90 -4.67 -29.33 9.68
N GLN A 91 -4.02 -28.17 9.50
CA GLN A 91 -3.64 -27.63 8.19
C GLN A 91 -2.27 -28.14 7.70
N MET A 92 -1.49 -28.77 8.57
CA MET A 92 -0.15 -29.24 8.25
C MET A 92 -0.21 -30.57 7.50
N LEU A 93 0.66 -30.70 6.50
CA LEU A 93 0.87 -31.93 5.76
C LEU A 93 2.18 -32.58 6.21
N ASP A 94 2.18 -33.91 6.31
CA ASP A 94 3.36 -34.68 6.68
C ASP A 94 4.51 -34.46 5.71
N GLY A 95 5.73 -34.41 6.24
CA GLY A 95 6.96 -34.28 5.45
C GLY A 95 7.26 -32.88 4.91
N ARG A 96 6.54 -31.85 5.35
CA ARG A 96 6.80 -30.44 5.00
C ARG A 96 7.36 -29.63 6.17
N GLN A 97 8.07 -28.56 5.82
CA GLN A 97 8.59 -27.59 6.77
C GLN A 97 7.70 -26.35 6.83
N TYR A 98 7.26 -25.99 8.03
CA TYR A 98 6.41 -24.84 8.29
C TYR A 98 7.09 -23.85 9.25
N LEU A 99 6.67 -22.60 9.15
CA LEU A 99 6.98 -21.53 10.10
C LEU A 99 5.67 -21.01 10.67
N TYR A 100 5.47 -21.18 11.97
CA TYR A 100 4.34 -20.60 12.69
C TYR A 100 4.77 -19.30 13.36
N LEU A 101 4.06 -18.22 13.09
CA LEU A 101 4.32 -16.89 13.64
C LEU A 101 3.06 -16.39 14.36
N LYS A 102 3.20 -16.01 15.63
CA LYS A 102 2.13 -15.50 16.47
C LYS A 102 2.44 -14.08 16.94
N ILE A 103 1.56 -13.13 16.64
CA ILE A 103 1.61 -11.78 17.21
C ILE A 103 0.89 -11.86 18.56
N CYS A 104 1.61 -11.55 19.64
CA CYS A 104 1.18 -11.74 21.03
C CYS A 104 0.70 -10.45 21.70
N GLY A 105 0.96 -9.29 21.09
CA GLY A 105 0.51 -8.01 21.59
C GLY A 105 1.25 -6.85 20.92
N GLY A 106 0.71 -5.65 21.10
CA GLY A 106 1.42 -4.42 20.82
C GLY A 106 1.53 -3.57 22.08
N ARG A 107 2.56 -2.73 22.14
CA ARG A 107 2.80 -1.84 23.28
C ARG A 107 3.42 -0.51 22.85
N ALA A 108 3.21 0.52 23.65
CA ALA A 108 3.75 1.86 23.43
C ALA A 108 3.34 2.52 22.10
N PHE A 109 2.07 2.38 21.70
CA PHE A 109 1.49 3.15 20.59
C PHE A 109 1.13 4.58 21.04
N ILE A 110 2.15 5.43 21.19
CA ILE A 110 2.09 6.75 21.87
C ILE A 110 1.14 7.73 21.16
N ASP A 111 1.03 7.69 19.83
CA ASP A 111 0.12 8.56 19.06
C ASP A 111 -1.38 8.28 19.35
N HIS A 112 -1.69 7.26 20.16
CA HIS A 112 -3.06 6.90 20.57
C HIS A 112 -3.32 7.07 22.08
N LEU A 113 -2.39 7.69 22.80
CA LEU A 113 -2.60 8.12 24.19
C LEU A 113 -3.73 9.18 24.25
N GLY A 114 -4.88 8.79 24.82
CA GLY A 114 -5.98 9.72 25.13
C GLY A 114 -7.20 9.69 24.18
N ILE A 115 -7.20 8.86 23.13
CA ILE A 115 -8.37 8.72 22.23
C ILE A 115 -9.53 7.94 22.90
N SER A 116 -9.28 7.34 24.06
CA SER A 116 -10.26 6.53 24.80
C SER A 116 -11.47 7.28 25.37
N ASN A 117 -11.54 8.62 25.27
CA ASN A 117 -12.57 9.42 25.95
C ASN A 117 -13.45 10.31 25.04
N SER A 118 -13.35 10.26 23.71
CA SER A 118 -14.24 11.03 22.81
C SER A 118 -15.25 10.15 22.07
N SER A 119 -16.42 9.99 22.69
CA SER A 119 -17.73 9.70 22.06
C SER A 119 -17.70 8.91 20.73
N GLY A 120 -17.66 7.57 20.81
CA GLY A 120 -18.22 6.52 19.91
C GLY A 120 -18.22 6.61 18.37
N LEU A 121 -17.87 7.73 17.72
CA LEU A 121 -18.08 7.95 16.28
C LEU A 121 -16.79 7.90 15.43
N HIS A 122 -15.61 7.81 16.05
CA HIS A 122 -14.32 7.86 15.34
C HIS A 122 -13.33 6.79 15.82
N GLN A 123 -13.78 5.55 16.00
CA GLN A 123 -12.88 4.45 16.33
C GLN A 123 -12.07 4.07 15.07
N SER A 124 -10.78 4.41 15.05
CA SER A 124 -9.84 3.83 14.09
C SER A 124 -9.38 2.46 14.56
N SER A 125 -9.08 1.58 13.62
CA SER A 125 -8.54 0.25 13.87
C SER A 125 -7.24 0.04 13.12
N PHE A 126 -6.38 -0.80 13.67
CA PHE A 126 -5.21 -1.34 13.00
C PHE A 126 -5.53 -2.67 12.34
N VAL A 127 -4.95 -2.87 11.17
CA VAL A 127 -4.86 -4.16 10.50
C VAL A 127 -3.38 -4.42 10.22
N ILE A 128 -2.88 -5.55 10.69
CA ILE A 128 -1.50 -5.98 10.44
C ILE A 128 -1.53 -7.04 9.36
N HIS A 129 -0.97 -6.72 8.20
CA HIS A 129 -0.74 -7.68 7.14
C HIS A 129 0.62 -8.35 7.35
N VAL A 130 0.67 -9.66 7.19
CA VAL A 130 1.90 -10.47 7.32
C VAL A 130 2.10 -11.22 6.00
N ALA A 131 3.28 -11.06 5.40
CA ALA A 131 3.58 -11.65 4.10
C ALA A 131 4.96 -12.34 4.08
N LEU A 132 5.01 -13.51 3.45
CA LEU A 132 6.22 -14.21 3.08
C LEU A 132 6.07 -14.71 1.64
N GLN A 133 6.66 -13.97 0.69
CA GLN A 133 6.47 -14.15 -0.76
C GLN A 133 4.97 -14.24 -1.16
N THR A 134 4.53 -15.41 -1.63
CA THR A 134 3.16 -15.69 -2.12
C THR A 134 2.14 -15.81 -0.99
N GLN A 135 2.60 -16.13 0.22
CA GLN A 135 1.75 -16.41 1.37
C GLN A 135 1.47 -15.12 2.15
N ARG A 136 0.20 -14.76 2.25
CA ARG A 136 -0.26 -13.52 2.85
C ARG A 136 -1.40 -13.78 3.82
N PHE A 137 -1.32 -13.15 4.97
CA PHE A 137 -2.33 -13.17 6.00
C PHE A 137 -2.57 -11.74 6.53
N LYS A 138 -3.65 -11.57 7.28
CA LYS A 138 -3.92 -10.33 8.00
C LYS A 138 -4.64 -10.61 9.31
N THR A 139 -4.45 -9.75 10.29
CA THR A 139 -5.25 -9.75 11.52
C THR A 139 -6.69 -9.30 11.24
N PRO A 140 -7.65 -9.58 12.14
CA PRO A 140 -8.87 -8.80 12.22
C PRO A 140 -8.56 -7.32 12.54
N GLN A 141 -9.60 -6.48 12.49
CA GLN A 141 -9.50 -5.09 12.92
C GLN A 141 -9.24 -5.02 14.43
N ILE A 142 -8.10 -4.44 14.81
CA ILE A 142 -7.65 -4.27 16.19
C ILE A 142 -7.91 -2.81 16.60
N SER A 143 -8.47 -2.56 17.77
CA SER A 143 -8.68 -1.18 18.23
C SER A 143 -7.36 -0.41 18.36
N CYS A 144 -7.31 0.84 17.89
CA CYS A 144 -6.14 1.70 18.06
C CYS A 144 -6.01 2.15 19.53
N GLU A 145 -5.27 1.38 20.32
CA GLU A 145 -4.98 1.63 21.74
C GLU A 145 -3.47 1.76 21.96
N CYS A 146 -3.04 2.23 23.13
CA CYS A 146 -1.61 2.29 23.48
C CYS A 146 -0.98 0.89 23.55
N ASP A 147 -1.72 -0.07 24.11
CA ASP A 147 -1.28 -1.45 24.30
C ASP A 147 -2.31 -2.43 23.72
N PRO A 148 -2.43 -2.50 22.38
CA PRO A 148 -3.45 -3.28 21.71
C PRO A 148 -3.29 -4.77 22.03
N GLN A 149 -4.40 -5.40 22.45
CA GLN A 149 -4.45 -6.83 22.75
C GLN A 149 -4.58 -7.61 21.44
N ILE A 150 -3.52 -8.32 21.05
CA ILE A 150 -3.42 -9.08 19.81
C ILE A 150 -3.02 -10.50 20.14
N SER A 151 -3.72 -11.50 19.63
CA SER A 151 -3.32 -12.91 19.78
C SER A 151 -3.66 -13.68 18.51
N GLU A 152 -2.94 -13.36 17.44
CA GLU A 152 -3.19 -13.90 16.09
C GLU A 152 -2.02 -14.72 15.60
N GLY A 153 -2.31 -15.90 15.04
CA GLY A 153 -1.32 -16.87 14.58
C GLY A 153 -1.41 -17.13 13.08
N PHE A 154 -0.26 -17.21 12.42
CA PHE A 154 -0.12 -17.41 10.97
C PHE A 154 0.82 -18.57 10.69
N LEU A 155 0.44 -19.47 9.79
CA LEU A 155 1.24 -20.63 9.40
C LEU A 155 1.75 -20.44 7.96
N PHE A 156 3.06 -20.45 7.79
CA PHE A 156 3.73 -20.38 6.49
C PHE A 156 4.29 -21.74 6.10
N ASP A 157 4.00 -22.20 4.88
CA ASP A 157 4.60 -23.38 4.28
C ASP A 157 5.92 -22.99 3.59
N LEU A 158 7.06 -23.31 4.22
CA LEU A 158 8.38 -22.95 3.69
C LEU A 158 8.73 -23.76 2.44
N GLN A 159 8.06 -24.90 2.19
CA GLN A 159 8.27 -25.68 0.98
C GLN A 159 7.85 -24.92 -0.28
N GLN A 160 6.85 -24.03 -0.17
CA GLN A 160 6.37 -23.21 -1.29
C GLN A 160 7.41 -22.19 -1.77
N LEU A 161 8.41 -21.87 -0.95
CA LEU A 161 9.51 -20.97 -1.30
C LEU A 161 10.53 -21.64 -2.25
N LYS A 162 10.48 -22.97 -2.41
CA LYS A 162 11.38 -23.76 -3.27
C LYS A 162 10.57 -24.67 -4.22
N PRO A 163 9.96 -24.10 -5.28
CA PRO A 163 9.17 -24.88 -6.23
C PRO A 163 10.02 -25.97 -6.89
N GLY A 164 9.58 -27.23 -6.78
CA GLY A 164 10.28 -28.42 -7.30
C GLY A 164 10.85 -29.37 -6.24
N CYS A 165 10.94 -28.93 -4.97
CA CYS A 165 11.31 -29.81 -3.85
C CYS A 165 10.03 -30.27 -3.15
N ALA A 166 9.39 -31.36 -3.57
CA ALA A 166 8.07 -31.76 -3.05
C ALA A 166 8.10 -32.88 -2.00
N ALA A 167 9.25 -33.53 -1.78
CA ALA A 167 9.28 -34.86 -1.14
C ALA A 167 10.15 -34.98 0.13
N LYS A 168 10.77 -33.90 0.63
CA LYS A 168 11.62 -33.97 1.82
C LYS A 168 11.53 -32.67 2.64
N THR A 169 11.54 -32.82 3.97
CA THR A 169 11.75 -31.72 4.91
C THR A 169 13.07 -31.01 4.59
N LEU A 170 13.03 -29.68 4.60
CA LEU A 170 14.20 -28.86 4.32
C LEU A 170 15.18 -28.95 5.49
N ASP A 171 16.46 -29.16 5.20
CA ASP A 171 17.48 -29.10 6.25
C ASP A 171 17.82 -27.64 6.63
N ALA A 172 18.56 -27.45 7.71
CA ALA A 172 18.86 -26.11 8.22
C ALA A 172 19.67 -25.26 7.22
N VAL A 173 20.53 -25.88 6.39
CA VAL A 173 21.35 -25.17 5.40
C VAL A 173 20.49 -24.72 4.22
N GLU A 174 19.56 -25.58 3.78
CA GLU A 174 18.56 -25.23 2.78
C GLU A 174 17.65 -24.11 3.29
N LEU A 175 17.22 -24.16 4.55
CA LEU A 175 16.44 -23.09 5.17
C LEU A 175 17.21 -21.78 5.25
N LEU A 176 18.50 -21.81 5.63
CA LEU A 176 19.36 -20.62 5.65
C LEU A 176 19.52 -19.98 4.25
N SER A 177 19.39 -20.78 3.18
CA SER A 177 19.46 -20.26 1.81
C SER A 177 18.20 -19.50 1.36
N LEU A 178 17.10 -19.59 2.11
CA LEU A 178 15.83 -18.93 1.78
C LEU A 178 15.86 -17.46 2.19
N THR A 179 16.41 -16.60 1.34
CA THR A 179 16.59 -15.16 1.66
C THR A 179 15.31 -14.33 1.76
N ALA A 180 14.12 -14.94 1.75
CA ALA A 180 12.85 -14.24 1.82
C ALA A 180 12.52 -13.84 3.26
N PRO A 181 12.45 -12.53 3.58
CA PRO A 181 12.06 -12.11 4.91
C PRO A 181 10.54 -12.07 5.07
N ILE A 182 10.07 -12.07 6.31
CA ILE A 182 8.67 -11.81 6.61
C ILE A 182 8.46 -10.30 6.64
N THR A 183 7.49 -9.80 5.88
CA THR A 183 7.12 -8.37 5.90
C THR A 183 5.83 -8.19 6.68
N LEU A 184 5.88 -7.29 7.65
CA LEU A 184 4.74 -6.80 8.43
C LEU A 184 4.36 -5.43 7.88
N VAL A 185 3.12 -5.25 7.47
CA VAL A 185 2.59 -3.97 7.00
C VAL A 185 1.42 -3.58 7.90
N VAL A 186 1.60 -2.50 8.66
CA VAL A 186 0.61 -1.99 9.60
C VAL A 186 -0.18 -0.88 8.91
N VAL A 187 -1.49 -1.10 8.77
CA VAL A 187 -2.42 -0.15 8.16
C VAL A 187 -3.41 0.30 9.22
N LYS A 188 -3.69 1.60 9.26
CA LYS A 188 -4.75 2.18 10.06
C LYS A 188 -5.98 2.39 9.19
N GLU A 189 -7.07 1.75 9.54
CA GLU A 189 -8.37 1.88 8.90
C GLU A 189 -9.28 2.75 9.77
N GLY A 190 -9.87 3.78 9.17
CA GLY A 190 -10.91 4.60 9.82
C GLY A 190 -12.29 4.25 9.29
N HIS A 191 -13.34 4.45 10.09
CA HIS A 191 -14.72 4.18 9.66
C HIS A 191 -15.18 5.02 8.44
N VAL A 192 -14.54 6.18 8.20
CA VAL A 192 -14.87 7.11 7.11
C VAL A 192 -13.66 7.49 6.25
N ALA A 193 -12.45 7.33 6.79
CA ALA A 193 -11.20 7.72 6.15
C ALA A 193 -10.62 6.56 5.34
N ASN A 194 -9.89 6.89 4.28
CA ASN A 194 -9.14 5.91 3.52
C ASN A 194 -8.09 5.23 4.43
N PRO A 195 -7.76 3.95 4.19
CA PRO A 195 -6.72 3.27 4.94
C PRO A 195 -5.38 4.00 4.79
N THR A 196 -4.63 4.17 5.87
CA THR A 196 -3.33 4.83 5.84
C THR A 196 -2.24 3.87 6.29
N LEU A 197 -1.17 3.78 5.50
CA LEU A 197 0.01 3.03 5.87
C LEU A 197 0.71 3.69 7.06
N VAL A 198 0.94 2.92 8.13
CA VAL A 198 1.53 3.41 9.39
C VAL A 198 2.97 2.96 9.54
N SER A 199 3.25 1.69 9.26
CA SER A 199 4.59 1.12 9.42
C SER A 199 4.80 -0.08 8.50
N VAL A 200 6.05 -0.29 8.10
CA VAL A 200 6.51 -1.50 7.43
C VAL A 200 7.73 -2.01 8.17
N TYR A 201 7.69 -3.28 8.58
CA TYR A 201 8.77 -3.94 9.30
C TYR A 201 9.16 -5.24 8.61
N THR A 202 10.45 -5.48 8.49
CA THR A 202 11.02 -6.70 7.90
C THR A 202 11.59 -7.56 9.01
N LEU A 203 10.98 -8.72 9.29
CA LEU A 203 11.42 -9.67 10.29
C LEU A 203 12.37 -10.71 9.69
N GLU A 204 13.55 -10.81 10.30
CA GLU A 204 14.57 -11.82 10.05
C GLU A 204 14.24 -13.06 10.90
N TRP A 205 13.79 -14.14 10.26
CA TRP A 205 13.31 -15.35 10.95
C TRP A 205 14.38 -16.45 11.06
N HIS A 206 15.52 -16.35 10.37
CA HIS A 206 16.54 -17.40 10.35
C HIS A 206 17.24 -17.57 11.71
N SER A 207 17.15 -16.60 12.62
CA SER A 207 17.57 -16.78 14.02
C SER A 207 16.97 -18.05 14.69
N LEU A 208 15.81 -18.53 14.22
CA LEU A 208 15.18 -19.78 14.65
C LEU A 208 16.06 -21.02 14.39
N LEU A 209 16.93 -20.99 13.38
CA LEU A 209 17.82 -22.11 13.01
C LEU A 209 18.96 -22.31 14.02
N THR A 210 19.19 -21.35 14.91
CA THR A 210 20.25 -21.41 15.92
C THR A 210 19.78 -22.01 17.25
N GLN A 211 18.46 -22.10 17.45
CA GLN A 211 17.86 -22.49 18.73
C GLN A 211 17.48 -23.98 18.75
N PRO A 212 17.77 -24.74 19.83
CA PRO A 212 17.41 -26.15 19.92
C PRO A 212 15.91 -26.44 19.80
N SER A 213 15.07 -25.54 20.32
CA SER A 213 13.61 -25.62 20.21
C SER A 213 13.07 -25.08 18.88
N SER A 214 13.96 -24.58 18.01
CA SER A 214 13.63 -23.87 16.77
C SER A 214 12.57 -22.78 16.95
N SER A 215 12.58 -22.13 18.12
CA SER A 215 11.61 -21.11 18.52
C SER A 215 12.32 -19.87 19.05
N ASN A 216 11.75 -18.69 18.80
CA ASN A 216 12.28 -17.43 19.32
C ASN A 216 11.15 -16.42 19.57
N LYS A 217 11.40 -15.46 20.47
CA LYS A 217 10.53 -14.31 20.71
C LYS A 217 11.22 -13.04 20.21
N PHE A 218 10.49 -12.20 19.50
CA PHE A 218 10.96 -10.97 18.90
C PHE A 218 10.17 -9.80 19.47
N VAL A 219 10.88 -8.73 19.79
CA VAL A 219 10.28 -7.43 20.09
C VAL A 219 10.61 -6.52 18.91
N CYS A 220 9.62 -6.28 18.06
CA CYS A 220 9.79 -5.54 16.81
C CYS A 220 9.43 -4.07 17.00
N GLN A 221 10.42 -3.18 16.90
CA GLN A 221 10.20 -1.74 16.92
C GLN A 221 9.66 -1.25 15.56
N LEU A 222 8.43 -0.74 15.57
CA LEU A 222 7.77 -0.17 14.40
C LEU A 222 8.16 1.29 14.24
N MET A 223 8.67 1.63 13.07
CA MET A 223 9.00 3.00 12.69
C MET A 223 7.90 3.58 11.80
N GLY A 224 7.72 4.90 11.83
CA GLY A 224 6.79 5.57 10.94
C GLY A 224 7.19 5.53 9.47
N ILE A 225 6.36 6.18 8.64
CA ILE A 225 6.50 6.17 7.19
C ILE A 225 6.75 7.60 6.70
N GLY A 226 7.60 7.74 5.67
CA GLY A 226 7.90 9.04 5.07
C GLY A 226 8.49 10.04 6.05
N ALA A 227 7.78 11.15 6.33
CA ALA A 227 8.28 12.20 7.22
C ALA A 227 8.49 11.72 8.67
N GLU A 228 7.80 10.67 9.10
CA GLU A 228 7.87 10.10 10.45
C GLU A 228 8.77 8.85 10.50
N GLN A 229 9.57 8.57 9.47
CA GLN A 229 10.41 7.36 9.38
C GLN A 229 11.46 7.19 10.49
N GLN A 230 11.81 8.26 11.19
CA GLN A 230 12.74 8.23 12.33
C GLN A 230 12.01 8.23 13.68
N VAL A 231 10.67 8.26 13.66
CA VAL A 231 9.85 8.27 14.87
C VAL A 231 9.35 6.84 15.12
N PRO A 232 9.67 6.22 16.27
CA PRO A 232 9.08 4.95 16.65
C PRO A 232 7.59 5.16 16.97
N ILE A 233 6.75 4.32 16.37
CA ILE A 233 5.29 4.37 16.54
C ILE A 233 4.82 3.43 17.64
N GLY A 234 5.51 2.29 17.82
CA GLY A 234 5.16 1.30 18.82
C GLY A 234 6.02 0.04 18.71
N LEU A 235 5.78 -0.93 19.57
CA LEU A 235 6.44 -2.24 19.58
C LEU A 235 5.41 -3.35 19.33
N LEU A 236 5.82 -4.41 18.63
CA LEU A 236 5.06 -5.66 18.51
C LEU A 236 5.84 -6.81 19.14
N ASP A 237 5.17 -7.58 19.98
CA ASP A 237 5.72 -8.81 20.54
C ASP A 237 5.29 -9.99 19.67
N ILE A 238 6.27 -10.71 19.10
CA ILE A 238 6.06 -11.80 18.15
C ILE A 238 6.76 -13.06 18.64
N GLU A 239 6.06 -14.18 18.60
CA GLU A 239 6.63 -15.50 18.83
C GLU A 239 6.67 -16.26 17.51
N ALA A 240 7.79 -16.91 17.18
CA ALA A 240 7.87 -17.74 16.00
C ALA A 240 8.52 -19.09 16.29
N ILE A 241 8.10 -20.13 15.56
CA ILE A 241 8.60 -21.50 15.69
C ILE A 241 8.59 -22.24 14.35
N LEU A 242 9.63 -23.03 14.09
CA LEU A 242 9.70 -23.95 12.95
C LEU A 242 9.07 -25.31 13.30
N LEU A 243 8.27 -25.84 12.38
CA LEU A 243 7.52 -27.07 12.55
C LEU A 243 7.73 -27.99 11.34
N PRO A 244 8.34 -29.18 11.50
CA PRO A 244 8.99 -29.67 12.72
C PRO A 244 10.26 -28.86 13.10
N PRO A 245 10.77 -28.94 14.34
CA PRO A 245 12.07 -28.36 14.70
C PRO A 245 13.20 -28.92 13.83
N VAL A 246 14.24 -28.12 13.59
CA VAL A 246 15.39 -28.58 12.79
C VAL A 246 16.19 -29.66 13.52
N GLU A 247 16.55 -30.73 12.82
CA GLU A 247 17.33 -31.84 13.41
C GLU A 247 18.74 -31.42 13.80
N LYS A 248 19.34 -30.50 13.04
CA LYS A 248 20.69 -29.97 13.26
C LYS A 248 20.63 -28.45 13.31
N ILE A 249 20.96 -27.89 14.46
CA ILE A 249 21.08 -26.44 14.64
C ILE A 249 22.30 -25.90 13.91
N ILE A 250 22.21 -24.65 13.47
CA ILE A 250 23.34 -23.90 12.91
C ILE A 250 24.06 -23.22 14.08
N PRO A 251 25.39 -23.35 14.20
CA PRO A 251 26.16 -22.60 15.19
C PRO A 251 25.90 -21.10 15.06
N HIS A 252 25.73 -20.41 16.20
CA HIS A 252 25.40 -18.99 16.19
C HIS A 252 26.45 -18.15 15.44
N GLU A 253 27.73 -18.49 15.55
CA GLU A 253 28.82 -17.83 14.83
C GLU A 253 28.64 -17.95 13.30
N SER A 254 28.35 -19.15 12.79
CA SER A 254 28.12 -19.37 11.35
C SER A 254 26.89 -18.64 10.84
N PHE A 255 25.84 -18.51 11.67
CA PHE A 255 24.67 -17.72 11.35
C PHE A 255 25.00 -16.21 11.25
N VAL A 256 25.68 -15.67 12.25
CA VAL A 256 26.10 -14.25 12.26
C VAL A 256 27.02 -13.93 11.08
N GLU A 257 27.99 -14.81 10.79
CA GLU A 257 28.86 -14.69 9.62
C GLU A 257 28.06 -14.70 8.31
N HIS A 258 27.06 -15.57 8.18
CA HIS A 258 26.22 -15.63 7.00
C HIS A 258 25.40 -14.35 6.78
N ILE A 259 24.79 -13.82 7.85
CA ILE A 259 24.03 -12.57 7.80
C ILE A 259 24.96 -11.41 7.45
N HIS A 260 26.08 -11.26 8.16
CA HIS A 260 27.04 -10.19 7.92
C HIS A 260 27.61 -10.24 6.49
N SER A 261 27.97 -11.43 6.00
CA SER A 261 28.43 -11.64 4.64
C SER A 261 27.36 -11.28 3.60
N THR A 262 26.10 -11.62 3.87
CA THR A 262 24.97 -11.28 2.98
C THR A 262 24.71 -9.79 2.95
N GLU A 263 24.69 -9.12 4.10
CA GLU A 263 24.53 -7.67 4.21
C GLU A 263 25.69 -6.91 3.56
N THR A 264 26.93 -7.34 3.81
CA THR A 264 28.13 -6.75 3.20
C THR A 264 28.06 -6.87 1.68
N ARG A 265 27.75 -8.06 1.16
CA ARG A 265 27.62 -8.31 -0.28
C ARG A 265 26.50 -7.46 -0.91
N GLN A 266 25.36 -7.29 -0.22
CA GLN A 266 24.28 -6.41 -0.69
C GLN A 266 24.69 -4.94 -0.66
N GLY A 267 25.36 -4.50 0.41
CA GLY A 267 25.88 -3.14 0.56
C GLY A 267 26.92 -2.78 -0.51
N GLU A 268 27.83 -3.70 -0.81
CA GLU A 268 28.82 -3.54 -1.88
C GLU A 268 28.18 -3.41 -3.26
N LYS A 269 27.21 -4.28 -3.60
CA LYS A 269 26.45 -4.18 -4.84
C LYS A 269 25.76 -2.82 -4.98
N ARG A 270 25.09 -2.35 -3.91
CA ARG A 270 24.46 -1.02 -3.88
C ARG A 270 25.49 0.10 -4.06
N ARG A 271 26.63 0.03 -3.36
CA ARG A 271 27.70 1.04 -3.46
C ARG A 271 28.28 1.12 -4.87
N LEU A 272 28.58 -0.03 -5.49
CA LEU A 272 29.07 -0.11 -6.86
C LEU A 272 28.05 0.46 -7.85
N PHE A 273 26.77 0.13 -7.69
CA PHE A 273 25.72 0.67 -8.53
C PHE A 273 25.57 2.19 -8.38
N VAL A 274 25.64 2.73 -7.15
CA VAL A 274 25.60 4.19 -6.93
C VAL A 274 26.78 4.89 -7.60
N SER A 275 27.98 4.30 -7.55
CA SER A 275 29.14 4.83 -8.26
C SER A 275 28.91 4.86 -9.77
N TYR A 276 28.45 3.74 -10.33
CA TYR A 276 28.08 3.63 -11.75
C TYR A 276 27.02 4.65 -12.16
N ALA A 277 25.95 4.79 -11.39
CA ALA A 277 24.85 5.71 -11.67
C ALA A 277 25.31 7.18 -11.66
N ARG A 278 26.23 7.55 -10.76
CA ARG A 278 26.81 8.90 -10.71
C ARG A 278 27.65 9.20 -11.95
N GLU A 279 28.45 8.24 -12.41
CA GLU A 279 29.23 8.37 -13.65
C GLU A 279 28.31 8.49 -14.87
N TRP A 280 27.32 7.59 -14.98
CA TRP A 280 26.33 7.61 -16.04
C TRP A 280 25.57 8.94 -16.13
N TRP A 281 25.18 9.49 -14.96
CA TRP A 281 24.49 10.78 -14.86
C TRP A 281 25.38 11.94 -15.29
N ARG A 282 26.65 11.93 -14.85
CA ARG A 282 27.64 12.94 -15.25
C ARG A 282 27.75 13.02 -16.77
N GLU A 283 28.04 11.90 -17.41
CA GLU A 283 28.11 11.80 -18.86
C GLU A 283 26.82 12.27 -19.56
N TYR A 284 25.63 11.96 -19.01
CA TYR A 284 24.36 12.42 -19.57
C TYR A 284 24.25 13.95 -19.53
N THR A 285 24.61 14.56 -18.40
CA THR A 285 24.53 16.01 -18.19
C THR A 285 25.66 16.81 -18.86
N GLU A 286 26.78 16.18 -19.18
CA GLU A 286 27.90 16.76 -19.93
C GLU A 286 27.62 16.79 -21.44
N ALA A 287 26.84 15.83 -21.94
CA ALA A 287 26.47 15.77 -23.36
C ALA A 287 25.63 16.97 -23.83
N SER A 288 24.83 17.58 -22.96
CA SER A 288 24.07 18.80 -23.28
C SER A 288 23.59 19.53 -22.02
N GLU A 289 23.64 20.87 -22.03
CA GLU A 289 23.07 21.68 -20.94
C GLU A 289 21.56 21.47 -20.79
N LYS A 290 20.85 21.17 -21.89
CA LYS A 290 19.40 20.86 -21.86
C LYS A 290 19.10 19.62 -21.03
N HIS A 291 20.01 18.64 -21.01
CA HIS A 291 19.82 17.39 -20.26
C HIS A 291 19.75 17.63 -18.75
N ARG A 292 20.41 18.65 -18.22
CA ARG A 292 20.38 19.01 -16.79
C ARG A 292 19.00 19.44 -16.30
N LYS A 293 18.16 19.96 -17.20
CA LYS A 293 16.80 20.45 -16.91
C LYS A 293 15.73 19.39 -17.13
N ARG A 294 16.08 18.25 -17.76
CA ARG A 294 15.12 17.17 -18.04
C ARG A 294 14.77 16.40 -16.79
N MET A 295 13.53 15.93 -16.74
CA MET A 295 13.01 15.13 -15.63
C MET A 295 13.54 13.70 -15.69
N VAL A 296 14.73 13.48 -15.11
CA VAL A 296 15.36 12.16 -15.00
C VAL A 296 15.50 11.80 -13.53
N ARG A 297 14.83 10.73 -13.10
CA ARG A 297 14.88 10.24 -11.72
C ARG A 297 15.50 8.85 -11.68
N ILE A 298 16.75 8.77 -11.25
CA ILE A 298 17.48 7.49 -11.10
C ILE A 298 17.14 6.84 -9.76
N PHE A 299 17.06 7.63 -8.69
CA PHE A 299 16.79 7.15 -7.35
C PHE A 299 15.52 7.76 -6.79
N ALA A 300 14.82 7.01 -5.94
CA ALA A 300 13.69 7.47 -5.17
C ALA A 300 13.69 6.82 -3.77
N MET A 301 13.12 7.50 -2.79
CA MET A 301 12.99 6.95 -1.44
C MET A 301 11.81 6.00 -1.37
N ASP A 302 12.00 4.86 -0.74
CA ASP A 302 10.92 3.92 -0.43
C ASP A 302 10.06 4.40 0.76
N GLU A 303 9.04 3.62 1.10
CA GLU A 303 8.14 3.86 2.24
C GLU A 303 8.87 3.96 3.59
N CYS A 304 10.03 3.32 3.73
CA CYS A 304 10.86 3.32 4.95
C CYS A 304 11.98 4.37 4.90
N GLY A 305 12.01 5.24 3.89
CA GLY A 305 13.05 6.27 3.74
C GLY A 305 14.35 5.83 3.10
N LYS A 306 14.45 4.59 2.65
CA LYS A 306 15.67 4.07 2.02
C LYS A 306 15.69 4.52 0.57
N ASN A 307 16.80 5.12 0.16
CA ASN A 307 16.99 5.52 -1.24
C ASN A 307 17.28 4.29 -2.11
N ARG A 308 16.43 4.04 -3.11
CA ARG A 308 16.48 2.89 -4.01
C ARG A 308 16.56 3.32 -5.46
N PHE A 309 17.11 2.44 -6.29
CA PHE A 309 17.05 2.63 -7.73
C PHE A 309 15.60 2.46 -8.20
N VAL A 310 15.11 3.33 -9.08
CA VAL A 310 13.68 3.35 -9.44
C VAL A 310 13.19 2.03 -10.06
N CYS A 311 14.05 1.27 -10.73
CA CYS A 311 13.66 -0.03 -11.31
C CYS A 311 13.39 -1.11 -10.25
N GLU A 312 13.84 -0.94 -8.99
CA GLU A 312 13.54 -1.87 -7.90
C GLU A 312 12.04 -1.88 -7.52
N PHE A 313 11.31 -0.81 -7.83
CA PHE A 313 9.87 -0.67 -7.52
C PHE A 313 8.96 -1.37 -8.54
N VAL A 314 9.50 -1.86 -9.65
CA VAL A 314 8.74 -2.51 -10.72
C VAL A 314 9.20 -3.95 -10.85
N ARG A 315 8.26 -4.88 -10.85
CA ARG A 315 8.52 -6.31 -11.11
C ARG A 315 7.43 -6.89 -12.00
N VAL A 316 7.70 -8.04 -12.62
CA VAL A 316 6.63 -8.79 -13.28
C VAL A 316 5.70 -9.33 -12.20
N LEU A 317 4.44 -8.90 -12.21
CA LEU A 317 3.43 -9.29 -11.21
C LEU A 317 2.32 -10.12 -11.86
N GLU A 318 2.35 -11.42 -11.63
CA GLU A 318 1.30 -12.34 -12.07
C GLU A 318 0.29 -12.57 -10.93
N VAL A 319 -0.97 -12.20 -11.17
CA VAL A 319 -2.04 -12.26 -10.15
C VAL A 319 -3.04 -13.40 -10.38
N GLY A 320 -2.67 -14.38 -11.21
CA GLY A 320 -3.52 -15.52 -11.54
C GLY A 320 -4.87 -15.09 -12.13
N GLN A 321 -5.97 -15.60 -11.56
CA GLN A 321 -7.34 -15.31 -12.02
C GLN A 321 -7.99 -14.08 -11.34
N ALA A 322 -7.24 -13.36 -10.47
CA ALA A 322 -7.80 -12.25 -9.71
C ALA A 322 -8.18 -11.05 -10.59
N LEU A 323 -7.46 -10.83 -11.70
CA LEU A 323 -7.71 -9.80 -12.71
C LEU A 323 -7.67 -10.48 -14.08
N LYS A 324 -8.67 -10.22 -14.93
CA LYS A 324 -8.88 -10.95 -16.20
C LYS A 324 -8.23 -10.27 -17.39
N SER A 325 -7.98 -8.97 -17.31
CA SER A 325 -7.35 -8.22 -18.41
C SER A 325 -6.51 -7.03 -17.92
N PRO A 326 -5.61 -6.50 -18.77
CA PRO A 326 -4.89 -5.25 -18.52
C PRO A 326 -5.80 -4.06 -18.21
N GLU A 327 -6.95 -3.97 -18.87
CA GLU A 327 -7.96 -2.95 -18.65
C GLU A 327 -8.59 -3.06 -17.26
N GLU A 328 -8.93 -4.27 -16.83
CA GLU A 328 -9.46 -4.51 -15.48
C GLU A 328 -8.41 -4.18 -14.42
N ALA A 329 -7.13 -4.45 -14.69
CA ALA A 329 -6.03 -4.05 -13.82
C ALA A 329 -5.88 -2.52 -13.72
N ALA A 330 -5.98 -1.80 -14.84
CA ALA A 330 -5.99 -0.33 -14.84
C ALA A 330 -7.18 0.23 -14.05
N ARG A 331 -8.37 -0.36 -14.23
CA ARG A 331 -9.57 0.01 -13.45
C ARG A 331 -9.38 -0.26 -11.96
N TRP A 332 -8.90 -1.44 -11.58
CA TRP A 332 -8.62 -1.80 -10.18
C TRP A 332 -7.66 -0.80 -9.52
N VAL A 333 -6.53 -0.50 -10.16
CA VAL A 333 -5.56 0.48 -9.64
C VAL A 333 -6.16 1.89 -9.55
N SER A 334 -7.03 2.27 -10.50
CA SER A 334 -7.71 3.58 -10.47
C SER A 334 -8.62 3.73 -9.26
N VAL A 335 -9.33 2.66 -8.88
CA VAL A 335 -10.28 2.67 -7.75
C VAL A 335 -9.63 2.44 -6.38
N LEU A 336 -8.34 2.10 -6.32
CA LEU A 336 -7.59 2.16 -5.08
C LEU A 336 -7.63 3.60 -4.53
N PRO A 337 -7.89 3.80 -3.24
CA PRO A 337 -7.79 5.11 -2.61
C PRO A 337 -6.46 5.83 -2.94
N THR A 338 -6.55 7.09 -3.32
CA THR A 338 -5.38 7.91 -3.70
C THR A 338 -5.01 8.84 -2.57
N ILE A 339 -3.74 8.81 -2.16
CA ILE A 339 -3.15 9.80 -1.24
C ILE A 339 -2.75 11.00 -2.09
N LEU A 340 -3.42 12.12 -1.87
CA LEU A 340 -3.17 13.35 -2.62
C LEU A 340 -2.05 14.16 -1.97
N ASP A 341 -1.30 14.91 -2.78
CA ASP A 341 -0.11 15.64 -2.34
C ASP A 341 -0.37 16.59 -1.15
N HIS A 342 -1.55 17.23 -1.11
CA HIS A 342 -1.91 18.14 -0.02
C HIS A 342 -2.20 17.44 1.32
N GLN A 343 -2.37 16.11 1.31
CA GLN A 343 -2.55 15.29 2.50
C GLN A 343 -1.20 14.87 3.10
N LEU A 344 -0.09 15.06 2.37
CA LEU A 344 1.25 14.83 2.88
C LEU A 344 1.73 16.08 3.65
N PRO A 345 2.54 15.90 4.72
CA PRO A 345 3.13 17.02 5.43
C PRO A 345 3.91 17.93 4.49
N ALA A 346 3.84 19.25 4.70
CA ALA A 346 4.54 20.22 3.86
C ALA A 346 6.06 19.93 3.84
N GLY A 347 6.62 19.74 2.65
CA GLY A 347 8.03 19.40 2.46
C GLY A 347 8.36 17.91 2.55
N ALA A 348 7.37 17.03 2.82
CA ALA A 348 7.58 15.59 2.79
C ALA A 348 7.84 15.11 1.35
N THR A 349 8.88 14.30 1.20
CA THR A 349 9.19 13.58 -0.04
C THR A 349 8.18 12.47 -0.26
N LYS A 350 7.65 12.37 -1.49
CA LYS A 350 6.68 11.32 -1.86
C LYS A 350 7.39 9.97 -1.87
N PRO A 351 7.02 9.02 -0.99
CA PRO A 351 7.63 7.70 -1.01
C PRO A 351 7.17 6.95 -2.24
N TRP A 352 8.06 6.13 -2.79
CA TRP A 352 7.71 5.05 -3.68
C TRP A 352 7.43 3.81 -2.83
N TYR A 353 6.60 2.91 -3.32
CA TYR A 353 6.19 1.74 -2.56
C TYR A 353 6.83 0.50 -3.16
N THR A 354 7.48 -0.32 -2.33
CA THR A 354 7.84 -1.67 -2.75
C THR A 354 6.58 -2.45 -3.12
N LEU A 355 6.68 -3.37 -4.09
CA LEU A 355 5.49 -3.99 -4.69
C LEU A 355 4.61 -4.73 -3.67
N GLY A 356 5.22 -5.43 -2.70
CA GLY A 356 4.48 -6.10 -1.63
C GLY A 356 3.70 -5.11 -0.76
N THR A 357 4.35 -4.04 -0.31
CA THR A 357 3.70 -2.96 0.45
C THR A 357 2.61 -2.29 -0.36
N ALA A 358 2.83 -2.04 -1.65
CA ALA A 358 1.87 -1.33 -2.50
C ALA A 358 0.50 -2.03 -2.55
N VAL A 359 0.50 -3.36 -2.55
CA VAL A 359 -0.76 -4.14 -2.54
C VAL A 359 -1.41 -4.17 -1.16
N MET A 360 -0.63 -4.15 -0.08
CA MET A 360 -1.14 -4.23 1.29
C MET A 360 -1.51 -2.88 1.91
N ALA A 361 -0.97 -1.76 1.42
CA ALA A 361 -1.13 -0.44 2.02
C ALA A 361 -2.57 0.10 2.01
N GLY A 362 -3.43 -0.42 1.14
CA GLY A 362 -4.83 0.01 1.00
C GLY A 362 -5.04 1.37 0.33
N SER A 363 -4.08 2.29 0.44
CA SER A 363 -4.05 3.58 -0.28
C SER A 363 -2.66 3.83 -0.85
N LEU A 364 -2.59 4.47 -2.02
CA LEU A 364 -1.32 4.77 -2.71
C LEU A 364 -1.30 6.20 -3.24
N ASN A 365 -0.11 6.78 -3.35
CA ASN A 365 0.11 7.97 -4.16
C ASN A 365 0.24 7.60 -5.66
N ILE A 366 0.47 8.61 -6.49
CA ILE A 366 0.56 8.44 -7.95
C ILE A 366 1.71 7.51 -8.34
N GLU A 367 2.88 7.68 -7.74
CA GLU A 367 4.07 6.88 -8.02
C GLU A 367 3.88 5.40 -7.64
N GLY A 368 3.24 5.13 -6.49
CA GLY A 368 2.87 3.79 -6.05
C GLY A 368 1.87 3.13 -7.00
N LYS A 369 0.82 3.86 -7.41
CA LYS A 369 -0.14 3.37 -8.41
C LYS A 369 0.50 3.07 -9.75
N CYS A 370 1.42 3.92 -10.23
CA CYS A 370 2.13 3.69 -11.47
C CYS A 370 3.03 2.46 -11.40
N SER A 371 3.71 2.26 -10.27
CA SER A 371 4.57 1.09 -10.03
C SER A 371 3.78 -0.21 -10.00
N LEU A 372 2.62 -0.20 -9.32
CA LEU A 372 1.71 -1.35 -9.27
C LEU A 372 1.11 -1.66 -10.65
N LEU A 373 0.57 -0.65 -11.35
CA LEU A 373 -0.02 -0.87 -12.67
C LEU A 373 1.02 -1.34 -13.70
N CYS A 374 2.20 -0.72 -13.74
CA CYS A 374 3.28 -1.17 -14.63
C CYS A 374 3.65 -2.64 -14.37
N SER A 375 3.75 -3.03 -13.09
CA SER A 375 4.03 -4.40 -12.69
C SER A 375 2.97 -5.40 -13.14
N LEU A 376 1.69 -5.04 -13.03
CA LEU A 376 0.57 -5.86 -13.52
C LEU A 376 0.60 -6.00 -15.06
N LEU A 377 0.80 -4.90 -15.78
CA LEU A 377 0.86 -4.92 -17.25
C LEU A 377 2.02 -5.80 -17.75
N LEU A 378 3.17 -5.74 -17.08
CA LEU A 378 4.28 -6.68 -17.33
C LEU A 378 3.88 -8.13 -17.07
N GLY A 379 3.10 -8.40 -16.01
CA GLY A 379 2.55 -9.72 -15.71
C GLY A 379 1.58 -10.25 -16.77
N PHE A 380 0.83 -9.37 -17.44
CA PHE A 380 0.05 -9.71 -18.64
C PHE A 380 0.89 -9.85 -19.90
N GLY A 381 2.22 -9.72 -19.81
CA GLY A 381 3.14 -9.86 -20.94
C GLY A 381 3.24 -8.63 -21.84
N LEU A 382 2.74 -7.47 -21.41
CA LEU A 382 2.87 -6.22 -22.16
C LEU A 382 4.25 -5.59 -21.99
N ASP A 383 4.75 -4.93 -23.04
CA ASP A 383 5.97 -4.12 -22.97
C ASP A 383 5.69 -2.78 -22.28
N ALA A 384 5.56 -2.81 -20.96
CA ALA A 384 5.17 -1.69 -20.12
C ALA A 384 6.36 -0.95 -19.49
N TRP A 385 6.22 0.36 -19.38
CA TRP A 385 7.24 1.31 -18.93
C TRP A 385 6.61 2.39 -18.07
N ILE A 386 7.29 2.79 -17.00
CA ILE A 386 6.98 4.01 -16.28
C ILE A 386 7.65 5.17 -17.00
N CYS A 387 6.89 6.24 -17.25
CA CYS A 387 7.37 7.48 -17.86
C CYS A 387 7.44 8.57 -16.79
N ILE A 388 8.53 9.33 -16.79
CA ILE A 388 8.71 10.50 -15.92
C ILE A 388 8.85 11.75 -16.79
N GLY A 389 8.06 12.77 -16.47
CA GLY A 389 8.01 13.99 -17.26
C GLY A 389 7.10 15.05 -16.66
N THR A 390 6.42 15.80 -17.52
CA THR A 390 5.52 16.88 -17.09
C THR A 390 4.17 16.83 -17.80
N LYS A 391 3.13 17.36 -17.15
CA LYS A 391 1.85 17.70 -17.79
C LYS A 391 1.97 18.99 -18.61
N GLN A 392 0.97 19.27 -19.45
CA GLN A 392 0.82 20.55 -20.17
C GLN A 392 0.81 21.77 -19.26
N SER A 393 0.45 21.60 -17.98
CA SER A 393 0.56 22.63 -16.94
C SER A 393 2.00 22.89 -16.46
N GLY A 394 2.99 22.14 -16.94
CA GLY A 394 4.38 22.18 -16.48
C GLY A 394 4.66 21.40 -15.19
N GLN A 395 3.63 20.85 -14.55
CA GLN A 395 3.78 20.10 -13.30
C GLN A 395 4.42 18.73 -13.54
N PRO A 396 5.40 18.30 -12.70
CA PRO A 396 5.96 16.96 -12.73
C PRO A 396 4.87 15.89 -12.63
N HIS A 397 4.97 14.84 -13.44
CA HIS A 397 4.02 13.74 -13.43
C HIS A 397 4.68 12.42 -13.82
N VAL A 398 4.08 11.34 -13.35
CA VAL A 398 4.45 9.96 -13.66
C VAL A 398 3.23 9.25 -14.22
N TRP A 399 3.42 8.50 -15.30
CA TRP A 399 2.37 7.71 -15.95
C TRP A 399 2.95 6.44 -16.53
N ILE A 400 2.12 5.56 -17.08
CA ILE A 400 2.57 4.30 -17.69
C ILE A 400 2.42 4.38 -19.20
N MET A 401 3.36 3.76 -19.92
CA MET A 401 3.32 3.59 -21.36
C MET A 401 3.46 2.10 -21.68
N THR A 402 2.70 1.62 -22.66
CA THR A 402 2.95 0.31 -23.28
C THR A 402 3.31 0.48 -24.74
N ARG A 403 4.29 -0.29 -25.22
CA ARG A 403 4.62 -0.42 -26.65
C ARG A 403 3.90 -1.65 -27.22
N GLY A 404 2.99 -1.43 -28.14
CA GLY A 404 2.25 -2.47 -28.85
C GLY A 404 2.91 -2.88 -30.16
N PRO A 405 2.27 -3.79 -30.93
CA PRO A 405 2.70 -4.15 -32.27
C PRO A 405 2.87 -2.92 -33.16
N TYR A 406 3.83 -2.96 -34.09
CA TYR A 406 4.12 -1.88 -35.03
C TYR A 406 4.46 -0.53 -34.36
N ALA A 407 5.09 -0.58 -33.18
CA ALA A 407 5.47 0.60 -32.38
C ALA A 407 4.27 1.48 -31.96
N ALA A 408 3.07 0.90 -31.84
CA ALA A 408 1.92 1.61 -31.31
C ALA A 408 2.15 2.01 -29.85
N ILE A 409 2.08 3.30 -29.54
CA ILE A 409 2.29 3.81 -28.19
C ILE A 409 0.95 4.05 -27.52
N THR A 410 0.80 3.52 -26.31
CA THR A 410 -0.41 3.72 -25.52
C THR A 410 -0.02 4.22 -24.14
N PHE A 411 -0.58 5.35 -23.73
CA PHE A 411 -0.39 5.90 -22.39
C PHE A 411 -1.56 5.53 -21.48
N TRP A 412 -1.25 5.30 -20.22
CA TRP A 412 -2.20 4.90 -19.18
C TRP A 412 -2.09 5.85 -18.00
N GLU A 413 -3.22 6.40 -17.57
CA GLU A 413 -3.32 7.25 -16.38
C GLU A 413 -3.74 6.41 -15.17
N ALA A 414 -2.86 6.29 -14.18
CA ALA A 414 -3.07 5.39 -13.05
C ALA A 414 -4.19 5.85 -12.11
N ILE A 415 -4.50 7.15 -12.07
CA ILE A 415 -5.57 7.70 -11.22
C ILE A 415 -6.95 7.41 -11.81
N THR A 416 -7.11 7.57 -13.13
CA THR A 416 -8.43 7.47 -13.78
C THR A 416 -8.66 6.11 -14.42
N GLY A 417 -7.60 5.33 -14.63
CA GLY A 417 -7.65 4.09 -15.44
C GLY A 417 -7.78 4.37 -16.94
N SER A 418 -7.73 5.64 -17.36
CA SER A 418 -7.91 6.03 -18.75
C SER A 418 -6.71 5.66 -19.61
N ARG A 419 -7.00 5.32 -20.87
CA ARG A 419 -6.01 4.91 -21.85
C ARG A 419 -6.06 5.81 -23.08
N TYR A 420 -4.89 6.20 -23.56
CA TYR A 420 -4.75 7.12 -24.68
C TYR A 420 -3.82 6.52 -25.72
N LEU A 421 -4.36 6.24 -26.91
CA LEU A 421 -3.53 5.89 -28.05
C LEU A 421 -2.77 7.13 -28.51
N HIS A 422 -1.44 7.08 -28.44
CA HIS A 422 -0.58 8.17 -28.85
C HIS A 422 -0.08 7.95 -30.28
N ARG A 423 -0.24 8.97 -31.12
CA ARG A 423 0.30 9.02 -32.48
C ARG A 423 1.06 10.33 -32.67
N VAL A 424 2.33 10.21 -33.04
CA VAL A 424 3.21 11.35 -33.29
C VAL A 424 2.58 12.26 -34.36
N GLY A 425 2.58 13.56 -34.11
CA GLY A 425 2.00 14.56 -35.02
C GLY A 425 0.47 14.65 -35.05
N GLN A 426 -0.24 13.87 -34.21
CA GLN A 426 -1.69 14.04 -34.01
C GLN A 426 -1.97 14.78 -32.69
N ARG A 427 -3.11 15.48 -32.64
CA ARG A 427 -3.54 16.17 -31.41
C ARG A 427 -3.71 15.16 -30.28
N ALA A 428 -2.93 15.33 -29.22
CA ALA A 428 -2.95 14.45 -28.07
C ALA A 428 -4.29 14.53 -27.32
N ALA A 429 -4.90 13.36 -27.08
CA ALA A 429 -6.05 13.23 -26.16
C ALA A 429 -5.62 13.21 -24.68
N HIS A 430 -4.31 13.18 -24.41
CA HIS A 430 -3.73 13.14 -23.07
C HIS A 430 -3.14 14.49 -22.67
N GLY A 431 -3.03 14.72 -21.36
CA GLY A 431 -2.48 15.96 -20.77
C GLY A 431 -0.96 16.00 -20.61
N TYR A 432 -0.20 15.01 -21.10
CA TYR A 432 1.27 14.95 -20.96
C TYR A 432 1.99 15.84 -21.98
N ALA A 433 3.05 16.53 -21.55
CA ALA A 433 3.79 17.50 -22.36
C ALA A 433 5.23 17.08 -22.65
N THR A 434 6.02 16.75 -21.62
CA THR A 434 7.43 16.37 -21.80
C THR A 434 7.72 15.01 -21.18
N ILE A 435 8.75 14.34 -21.68
CA ILE A 435 9.26 13.06 -21.17
C ILE A 435 10.78 13.12 -21.03
N GLY A 436 11.27 12.93 -19.80
CA GLY A 436 12.70 12.98 -19.50
C GLY A 436 13.34 11.60 -19.36
N SER A 437 12.63 10.63 -18.79
CA SER A 437 13.12 9.25 -18.63
C SER A 437 12.00 8.22 -18.64
N VAL A 438 12.37 6.99 -18.98
CA VAL A 438 11.51 5.81 -18.94
C VAL A 438 12.25 4.65 -18.31
N PHE A 439 11.53 3.80 -17.59
CA PHE A 439 12.12 2.60 -17.00
C PHE A 439 11.10 1.51 -16.73
N ASN A 440 11.59 0.28 -16.56
CA ASN A 440 10.82 -0.88 -16.11
C ASN A 440 11.70 -1.76 -15.22
N ASN A 441 11.32 -3.01 -15.00
CA ASN A 441 12.08 -3.95 -14.17
C ASN A 441 13.42 -4.42 -14.77
N LYS A 442 13.74 -4.08 -16.03
CA LYS A 442 14.93 -4.58 -16.75
C LYS A 442 15.83 -3.48 -17.29
N ALA A 443 15.29 -2.30 -17.57
CA ALA A 443 16.00 -1.25 -18.27
C ALA A 443 15.59 0.15 -17.81
N PHE A 444 16.54 1.08 -17.97
CA PHE A 444 16.37 2.50 -17.69
C PHE A 444 16.94 3.30 -18.85
N TYR A 445 16.16 4.26 -19.36
CA TYR A 445 16.55 5.16 -20.44
C TYR A 445 16.27 6.61 -20.08
N ALA A 446 17.19 7.50 -20.42
CA ALA A 446 16.95 8.94 -20.43
C ALA A 446 16.88 9.50 -21.85
N ASN A 447 15.99 10.46 -22.04
CA ASN A 447 15.75 11.08 -23.33
C ASN A 447 16.94 11.97 -23.71
N CYS A 448 17.54 11.71 -24.87
CA CYS A 448 18.64 12.49 -25.47
C CYS A 448 18.23 13.22 -26.75
N GLN A 449 16.95 13.14 -27.14
CA GLN A 449 16.44 13.78 -28.35
C GLN A 449 16.60 15.30 -28.29
N VAL A 450 16.53 15.99 -29.44
CA VAL A 450 16.63 17.46 -29.49
C VAL A 450 15.52 18.15 -28.67
N SER A 451 14.33 17.56 -28.67
CA SER A 451 13.15 18.00 -27.91
C SER A 451 12.71 16.92 -26.93
N GLU A 452 12.30 17.31 -25.73
CA GLU A 452 11.66 16.41 -24.74
C GLU A 452 10.13 16.38 -24.88
N LYS A 453 9.55 17.14 -25.82
CA LYS A 453 8.10 17.20 -26.02
C LYS A 453 7.59 15.86 -26.56
N ILE A 454 6.57 15.31 -25.90
CA ILE A 454 5.96 14.02 -26.25
C ILE A 454 5.39 14.02 -27.67
N GLU A 455 4.82 15.14 -28.12
CA GLU A 455 4.21 15.30 -29.45
C GLU A 455 5.15 14.91 -30.61
N TYR A 456 6.47 15.10 -30.42
CA TYR A 456 7.51 14.83 -31.41
C TYR A 456 8.51 13.77 -30.94
N CYS A 457 8.22 13.08 -29.84
CA CYS A 457 9.14 12.13 -29.23
C CYS A 457 9.11 10.80 -29.99
N SER A 458 10.28 10.31 -30.39
CA SER A 458 10.48 8.93 -30.82
C SER A 458 10.61 8.01 -29.61
N PHE A 459 9.88 6.89 -29.64
CA PHE A 459 9.87 5.87 -28.58
C PHE A 459 10.69 4.62 -28.95
N VAL A 460 11.61 4.76 -29.90
CA VAL A 460 12.58 3.72 -30.28
C VAL A 460 13.75 3.76 -29.29
N PHE A 461 13.57 3.11 -28.14
CA PHE A 461 14.56 3.12 -27.04
C PHE A 461 15.88 2.47 -27.40
N GLU A 462 15.87 1.60 -28.41
CA GLU A 462 17.03 0.86 -28.89
C GLU A 462 18.04 1.77 -29.62
N ASP A 463 17.61 2.96 -30.07
CA ASP A 463 18.49 3.93 -30.71
C ASP A 463 19.24 4.79 -29.67
N ALA A 464 20.53 4.50 -29.53
CA ALA A 464 21.42 5.15 -28.58
C ALA A 464 21.66 6.65 -28.86
N THR A 465 21.33 7.13 -30.06
CA THR A 465 21.49 8.56 -30.41
C THR A 465 20.38 9.42 -29.78
N ILE A 466 19.22 8.83 -29.54
CA ILE A 466 18.02 9.50 -29.01
C ILE A 466 17.66 9.07 -27.59
N TRP A 467 18.12 7.91 -27.14
CA TRP A 467 17.93 7.42 -25.78
C TRP A 467 19.24 6.91 -25.18
N LYS A 468 19.68 7.51 -24.06
CA LYS A 468 20.80 6.97 -23.30
C LYS A 468 20.30 5.87 -22.39
N LYS A 469 20.84 4.66 -22.56
CA LYS A 469 20.51 3.48 -21.72
C LYS A 469 21.51 3.31 -20.57
N MET A 470 21.04 2.77 -19.45
CA MET A 470 21.92 2.17 -18.45
C MET A 470 22.32 0.74 -18.85
N SER A 471 23.44 0.27 -18.30
CA SER A 471 23.95 -1.08 -18.54
C SER A 471 23.02 -2.11 -17.91
N TYR A 472 22.62 -3.11 -18.70
CA TYR A 472 21.83 -4.23 -18.21
C TYR A 472 22.55 -5.00 -17.09
N THR A 473 23.87 -5.18 -17.18
CA THR A 473 24.64 -5.90 -16.14
C THR A 473 24.60 -5.14 -14.81
N ALA A 474 24.72 -3.82 -14.85
CA ALA A 474 24.62 -2.96 -13.67
C ALA A 474 23.22 -3.03 -13.04
N ILE A 475 22.15 -2.89 -13.84
CA ILE A 475 20.77 -3.00 -13.35
C ILE A 475 20.52 -4.38 -12.75
N SER A 476 20.92 -5.44 -13.45
CA SER A 476 20.69 -6.82 -13.02
C SER A 476 21.44 -7.22 -11.75
N SER A 477 22.41 -6.41 -11.30
CA SER A 477 23.15 -6.65 -10.06
C SER A 477 22.35 -6.25 -8.81
N ILE A 478 21.37 -5.35 -8.95
CA ILE A 478 20.56 -4.80 -7.85
C ILE A 478 19.06 -5.08 -7.99
N VAL A 479 18.54 -5.24 -9.21
CA VAL A 479 17.12 -5.53 -9.44
C VAL A 479 16.92 -7.04 -9.50
N GLU A 480 16.00 -7.54 -8.68
CA GLU A 480 15.61 -8.95 -8.70
C GLU A 480 14.86 -9.30 -9.99
N LYS A 481 15.21 -10.45 -10.56
CA LYS A 481 14.69 -10.91 -11.86
C LYS A 481 13.47 -11.80 -11.75
N GLU A 482 13.23 -12.36 -10.57
CA GLU A 482 12.18 -13.33 -10.36
C GLU A 482 10.81 -12.70 -10.50
N VAL A 483 9.89 -13.44 -11.12
CA VAL A 483 8.49 -13.07 -11.19
C VAL A 483 7.99 -12.99 -9.76
N TYR A 484 7.38 -11.85 -9.42
CA TYR A 484 6.83 -11.66 -8.10
C TYR A 484 5.45 -12.33 -8.08
N HIS A 485 5.44 -13.58 -7.62
CA HIS A 485 4.19 -14.31 -7.42
C HIS A 485 3.53 -13.79 -6.14
N LEU A 486 2.54 -12.93 -6.30
CA LEU A 486 1.73 -12.43 -5.21
C LEU A 486 0.31 -12.92 -5.40
N LYS A 487 -0.25 -13.56 -4.37
CA LYS A 487 -1.67 -13.90 -4.38
C LYS A 487 -2.47 -12.68 -3.93
N LEU A 488 -3.27 -12.12 -4.84
CA LEU A 488 -4.27 -11.14 -4.45
C LEU A 488 -5.41 -11.85 -3.69
N VAL A 489 -5.90 -11.21 -2.64
CA VAL A 489 -7.04 -11.72 -1.88
C VAL A 489 -8.31 -11.47 -2.68
N SER A 490 -9.07 -12.52 -2.97
CA SER A 490 -10.37 -12.38 -3.63
C SER A 490 -11.33 -11.53 -2.77
N PRO A 491 -12.23 -10.74 -3.38
CA PRO A 491 -13.18 -9.94 -2.62
C PRO A 491 -14.04 -10.83 -1.72
N ALA A 492 -14.09 -10.50 -0.42
CA ALA A 492 -14.79 -11.31 0.59
C ALA A 492 -16.33 -11.22 0.51
N ASP A 493 -16.85 -10.13 -0.07
CA ASP A 493 -18.28 -9.86 -0.23
C ASP A 493 -18.60 -9.68 -1.73
N ASN A 494 -19.74 -10.23 -2.15
CA ASN A 494 -20.27 -10.07 -3.51
C ASN A 494 -20.85 -8.66 -3.79
N GLY A 495 -20.83 -7.78 -2.79
CA GLY A 495 -21.28 -6.39 -2.89
C GLY A 495 -22.80 -6.23 -2.81
N ASN A 496 -23.55 -7.30 -2.56
CA ASN A 496 -25.01 -7.26 -2.47
C ASN A 496 -25.50 -6.45 -1.26
N GLU A 497 -24.91 -6.68 -0.09
CA GLU A 497 -25.29 -5.94 1.12
C GLU A 497 -25.02 -4.45 0.96
N ARG A 498 -23.86 -4.09 0.38
CA ARG A 498 -23.47 -2.69 0.12
C ARG A 498 -24.46 -1.98 -0.80
N ARG A 499 -24.82 -2.58 -1.94
CA ARG A 499 -25.77 -1.94 -2.88
C ARG A 499 -27.18 -1.82 -2.30
N ILE A 500 -27.66 -2.84 -1.57
CA ILE A 500 -28.98 -2.81 -0.92
C ILE A 500 -29.02 -1.72 0.15
N ASN A 501 -28.00 -1.66 1.01
CA ASN A 501 -27.90 -0.62 2.03
C ASN A 501 -27.86 0.79 1.42
N MET A 502 -27.05 0.98 0.37
CA MET A 502 -26.95 2.26 -0.35
C MET A 502 -28.31 2.71 -0.92
N GLU A 503 -29.05 1.80 -1.58
CA GLU A 503 -30.37 2.12 -2.14
C GLU A 503 -31.37 2.53 -1.05
N ILE A 504 -31.51 1.72 0.01
CA ILE A 504 -32.47 1.97 1.09
C ILE A 504 -32.17 3.31 1.77
N GLN A 505 -30.91 3.55 2.13
CA GLN A 505 -30.52 4.74 2.86
C GLN A 505 -30.62 6.01 1.99
N LEU A 506 -30.30 5.94 0.69
CA LEU A 506 -30.52 7.07 -0.22
C LEU A 506 -32.00 7.38 -0.40
N LYS A 507 -32.87 6.36 -0.53
CA LYS A 507 -34.33 6.57 -0.60
C LYS A 507 -34.84 7.31 0.64
N LEU A 508 -34.38 6.92 1.84
CA LEU A 508 -34.74 7.60 3.10
C LEU A 508 -34.26 9.05 3.13
N LEU A 509 -33.01 9.33 2.78
CA LEU A 509 -32.45 10.69 2.75
C LEU A 509 -33.17 11.59 1.73
N ILE A 510 -33.52 11.05 0.57
CA ILE A 510 -34.30 11.77 -0.45
C ILE A 510 -35.70 12.09 0.07
N MET A 511 -36.37 11.14 0.72
CA MET A 511 -37.69 11.35 1.31
C MET A 511 -37.69 12.45 2.37
N GLU A 512 -36.71 12.40 3.28
CA GLU A 512 -36.52 13.40 4.34
C GLU A 512 -36.30 14.78 3.74
N HIS A 513 -35.32 14.93 2.83
CA HIS A 513 -35.04 16.21 2.18
C HIS A 513 -36.24 16.76 1.41
N ARG A 514 -36.96 15.92 0.66
CA ARG A 514 -38.15 16.36 -0.08
C ARG A 514 -39.27 16.80 0.85
N ASN A 515 -39.50 16.08 1.95
CA ASN A 515 -40.48 16.45 2.95
C ASN A 515 -40.17 17.82 3.57
N ASP A 516 -38.90 18.10 3.88
CA ASP A 516 -38.45 19.39 4.40
C ASP A 516 -38.68 20.54 3.40
N HIS A 517 -38.72 20.25 2.11
CA HIS A 517 -39.02 21.21 1.03
C HIS A 517 -40.51 21.22 0.62
N GLY A 518 -41.39 20.52 1.36
CA GLY A 518 -42.82 20.44 1.09
C GLY A 518 -43.17 19.67 -0.19
N LEU A 519 -42.31 18.74 -0.62
CA LEU A 519 -42.48 17.92 -1.82
C LEU A 519 -42.94 16.50 -1.47
N SER A 520 -43.90 15.97 -2.22
CA SER A 520 -44.30 14.55 -2.11
C SER A 520 -43.23 13.64 -2.71
N THR A 521 -43.09 12.41 -2.20
CA THR A 521 -42.11 11.44 -2.70
C THR A 521 -42.80 10.14 -3.08
N HIS A 522 -42.62 9.71 -4.33
CA HIS A 522 -43.09 8.41 -4.84
C HIS A 522 -41.93 7.73 -5.56
N PHE A 523 -41.58 6.51 -5.15
CA PHE A 523 -40.54 5.72 -5.83
C PHE A 523 -41.16 4.74 -6.84
N ASP A 524 -40.53 4.63 -8.01
CA ASP A 524 -40.85 3.62 -9.02
C ASP A 524 -39.78 2.52 -9.00
N ASP A 525 -40.17 1.35 -8.48
CA ASP A 525 -39.29 0.19 -8.37
C ASP A 525 -39.05 -0.48 -9.74
N HIS A 526 -39.98 -0.38 -10.70
CA HIS A 526 -39.77 -0.91 -12.03
C HIS A 526 -38.78 -0.05 -12.81
N LEU A 527 -38.92 1.28 -12.76
CA LEU A 527 -37.93 2.19 -13.32
C LEU A 527 -36.56 1.96 -12.66
N SER A 528 -36.51 1.81 -11.34
CA SER A 528 -35.26 1.47 -10.63
C SER A 528 -34.63 0.18 -11.14
N TYR A 529 -35.43 -0.84 -11.44
CA TYR A 529 -34.95 -2.08 -12.08
C TYR A 529 -34.37 -1.83 -13.48
N VAL A 530 -35.06 -1.04 -14.32
CA VAL A 530 -34.63 -0.68 -15.68
C VAL A 530 -33.30 0.09 -15.71
N LEU A 531 -32.92 0.79 -14.63
CA LEU A 531 -31.61 1.45 -14.53
C LEU A 531 -30.43 0.48 -14.36
N THR A 532 -30.67 -0.78 -13.96
CA THR A 532 -29.60 -1.75 -13.64
C THR A 532 -28.61 -1.97 -14.79
N PRO A 533 -29.05 -2.23 -16.05
CA PRO A 533 -28.14 -2.46 -17.16
C PRO A 533 -27.31 -1.23 -17.54
N ALA A 534 -27.85 -0.01 -17.32
CA ALA A 534 -27.11 1.22 -17.56
C ALA A 534 -25.91 1.34 -16.61
N LEU A 535 -26.11 1.09 -15.32
CA LEU A 535 -25.04 1.16 -14.33
C LEU A 535 -23.90 0.16 -14.61
N TRP A 536 -24.23 -1.08 -14.98
CA TRP A 536 -23.22 -2.05 -15.40
C TRP A 536 -22.49 -1.65 -16.68
N SER A 537 -23.16 -0.91 -17.57
CA SER A 537 -22.55 -0.40 -18.78
C SER A 537 -21.53 0.69 -18.48
N TYR A 538 -21.82 1.60 -17.54
CA TYR A 538 -20.86 2.62 -17.09
C TYR A 538 -19.60 2.01 -16.45
N GLU A 539 -19.73 0.95 -15.64
CA GLU A 539 -18.54 0.27 -15.10
C GLU A 539 -17.73 -0.41 -16.20
N ARG A 540 -18.39 -1.09 -17.13
CA ARG A 540 -17.71 -1.73 -18.27
C ARG A 540 -17.03 -0.70 -19.17
N GLU A 541 -17.61 0.47 -19.34
CA GLU A 541 -16.99 1.58 -20.07
C GLU A 541 -15.75 2.09 -19.34
N SER A 542 -15.83 2.25 -18.01
CA SER A 542 -14.70 2.65 -17.18
C SER A 542 -13.53 1.67 -17.30
N ILE A 543 -13.81 0.37 -17.38
CA ILE A 543 -12.81 -0.68 -17.68
C ILE A 543 -12.25 -0.47 -19.09
N ASN A 544 -13.11 -0.33 -20.10
CA ASN A 544 -12.70 -0.33 -21.51
C ASN A 544 -12.32 1.05 -22.08
N SER A 545 -12.08 2.06 -21.22
CA SER A 545 -11.75 3.46 -21.56
C SER A 545 -10.86 3.56 -22.81
N GLY A 546 -11.45 3.70 -24.01
CA GLY A 546 -10.72 3.67 -25.28
C GLY A 546 -11.28 2.85 -26.46
N GLY A 547 -12.54 2.37 -26.47
CA GLY A 547 -13.07 1.68 -27.67
C GLY A 547 -14.59 1.48 -27.75
N LEU A 548 -15.05 1.17 -28.97
CA LEU A 548 -16.40 0.98 -29.57
C LEU A 548 -17.53 0.26 -28.77
N ALA A 549 -17.35 -0.07 -27.49
CA ALA A 549 -18.36 -0.76 -26.67
C ALA A 549 -19.59 0.11 -26.33
N GLU A 550 -19.51 1.43 -26.53
CA GLU A 550 -20.60 2.40 -26.36
C GLU A 550 -21.89 2.00 -27.10
N ILE A 551 -21.76 1.51 -28.33
CA ILE A 551 -22.89 1.51 -29.29
C ILE A 551 -23.98 0.49 -28.90
N ARG A 552 -23.63 -0.70 -28.39
CA ARG A 552 -24.63 -1.78 -28.21
C ARG A 552 -25.39 -1.75 -26.88
N SER A 553 -24.86 -1.08 -25.86
CA SER A 553 -25.48 -1.10 -24.53
C SER A 553 -26.48 0.04 -24.30
N ALA A 554 -26.26 1.17 -24.95
CA ALA A 554 -27.19 2.30 -24.94
C ALA A 554 -28.51 1.98 -25.65
N GLU A 555 -28.51 1.12 -26.67
CA GLU A 555 -29.72 0.76 -27.45
C GLU A 555 -30.76 0.04 -26.60
N PHE A 556 -30.37 -1.02 -25.88
CA PHE A 556 -31.30 -1.77 -25.02
C PHE A 556 -31.82 -0.94 -23.85
N PHE A 557 -30.95 -0.12 -23.25
CA PHE A 557 -31.36 0.78 -22.17
C PHE A 557 -32.33 1.84 -22.67
N SER A 558 -32.05 2.48 -23.81
CA SER A 558 -32.92 3.48 -24.43
C SER A 558 -34.29 2.88 -24.78
N ALA A 559 -34.33 1.70 -25.39
CA ALA A 559 -35.59 1.02 -25.70
C ALA A 559 -36.39 0.65 -24.44
N ALA A 560 -35.75 0.12 -23.40
CA ALA A 560 -36.41 -0.19 -22.14
C ALA A 560 -36.95 1.07 -21.46
N LEU A 561 -36.18 2.17 -21.49
CA LEU A 561 -36.58 3.46 -20.95
C LEU A 561 -37.79 4.03 -21.69
N MET A 562 -37.78 4.02 -23.03
CA MET A 562 -38.90 4.49 -23.85
C MET A 562 -40.19 3.71 -23.62
N ASN A 563 -40.09 2.41 -23.31
CA ASN A 563 -41.27 1.59 -22.97
C ASN A 563 -41.76 1.79 -21.53
N THR A 564 -40.91 2.33 -20.65
CA THR A 564 -41.21 2.54 -19.23
C THR A 564 -41.76 3.94 -18.96
N VAL A 565 -41.24 4.95 -19.66
CA VAL A 565 -41.63 6.35 -19.49
C VAL A 565 -42.87 6.65 -20.35
N PRO A 566 -44.01 7.06 -19.77
CA PRO A 566 -45.22 7.32 -20.55
C PRO A 566 -45.06 8.50 -21.53
N GLU A 567 -45.85 8.51 -22.60
CA GLU A 567 -45.86 9.63 -23.54
C GLU A 567 -46.17 10.97 -22.86
N GLY A 568 -45.42 12.02 -23.20
CA GLY A 568 -45.54 13.34 -22.60
C GLY A 568 -44.81 13.51 -21.24
N TYR A 569 -44.16 12.47 -20.73
CA TYR A 569 -43.30 12.56 -19.55
C TYR A 569 -41.85 12.80 -19.96
N THR A 570 -41.12 13.54 -19.13
CA THR A 570 -39.68 13.76 -19.24
C THR A 570 -38.96 12.82 -18.28
N PHE A 571 -37.88 12.19 -18.74
CA PHE A 571 -36.95 11.45 -17.90
C PHE A 571 -35.66 12.25 -17.68
N LYS A 572 -35.19 12.33 -16.43
CA LYS A 572 -33.86 12.81 -16.09
C LYS A 572 -33.17 11.77 -15.22
N GLY A 573 -31.90 11.47 -15.50
CA GLY A 573 -31.11 10.51 -14.74
C GLY A 573 -29.70 11.03 -14.52
N PHE A 574 -29.16 10.77 -13.33
CA PHE A 574 -27.83 11.22 -12.93
C PHE A 574 -27.01 10.05 -12.36
N PRO A 575 -26.16 9.42 -13.20
CA PRO A 575 -25.29 8.33 -12.77
C PRO A 575 -24.02 8.87 -12.11
N LEU A 576 -23.62 8.24 -11.00
CA LEU A 576 -22.42 8.54 -10.23
C LEU A 576 -21.81 7.24 -9.71
N HIS A 577 -20.54 7.28 -9.32
CA HIS A 577 -19.92 6.18 -8.59
C HIS A 577 -19.09 6.65 -7.40
N PHE A 578 -18.96 5.76 -6.43
CA PHE A 578 -18.26 6.02 -5.17
C PHE A 578 -17.36 4.83 -4.80
N MET A 579 -16.23 5.15 -4.19
CA MET A 579 -15.27 4.18 -3.62
C MET A 579 -15.44 4.09 -2.09
N HIS A 580 -16.64 4.39 -1.58
CA HIS A 580 -16.98 4.36 -0.15
C HIS A 580 -18.40 3.85 0.06
N SER A 581 -18.69 3.35 1.27
CA SER A 581 -20.02 2.82 1.62
C SER A 581 -20.96 3.85 2.24
N SER A 582 -20.56 5.12 2.46
CA SER A 582 -21.38 6.12 3.16
C SER A 582 -22.52 6.70 2.30
N PRO A 583 -23.80 6.43 2.61
CA PRO A 583 -24.93 6.95 1.84
C PRO A 583 -25.11 8.46 2.03
N ARG A 584 -24.81 8.99 3.22
CA ARG A 584 -24.88 10.44 3.51
C ARG A 584 -23.89 11.24 2.67
N ARG A 585 -22.66 10.74 2.51
CA ARG A 585 -21.66 11.36 1.62
C ARG A 585 -22.12 11.33 0.17
N ALA A 586 -22.65 10.19 -0.29
CA ALA A 586 -23.20 10.07 -1.63
C ALA A 586 -24.35 11.07 -1.87
N PHE A 587 -25.29 11.17 -0.92
CA PHE A 587 -26.42 12.10 -0.98
C PHE A 587 -25.96 13.57 -1.06
N SER A 588 -25.00 13.97 -0.24
CA SER A 588 -24.42 15.32 -0.29
C SER A 588 -23.81 15.64 -1.66
N VAL A 589 -23.09 14.69 -2.27
CA VAL A 589 -22.55 14.86 -3.63
C VAL A 589 -23.67 15.01 -4.67
N ILE A 590 -24.75 14.23 -4.55
CA ILE A 590 -25.90 14.34 -5.46
C ILE A 590 -26.55 15.73 -5.35
N LEU A 591 -26.79 16.24 -4.13
CA LEU A 591 -27.39 17.57 -3.92
C LEU A 591 -26.47 18.73 -4.31
N ASN A 592 -25.16 18.55 -4.28
CA ASN A 592 -24.21 19.56 -4.72
C ASN A 592 -24.11 19.67 -6.25
N SER A 593 -24.51 18.63 -6.98
CA SER A 593 -24.66 18.67 -8.43
C SER A 593 -25.95 19.40 -8.83
N SER A 594 -25.90 20.28 -9.82
CA SER A 594 -27.09 20.94 -10.36
C SER A 594 -28.11 19.93 -10.88
N ILE A 595 -27.65 18.92 -11.63
CA ILE A 595 -28.50 17.87 -12.19
C ILE A 595 -29.13 17.02 -11.08
N GLY A 596 -28.32 16.63 -10.08
CA GLY A 596 -28.81 15.83 -8.96
C GLY A 596 -29.85 16.59 -8.13
N ARG A 597 -29.64 17.88 -7.89
CA ARG A 597 -30.61 18.77 -7.21
C ARG A 597 -31.89 18.94 -8.03
N GLU A 598 -31.79 19.18 -9.34
CA GLU A 598 -32.97 19.27 -10.22
C GLU A 598 -33.82 17.99 -10.21
N ILE A 599 -33.19 16.83 -10.10
CA ILE A 599 -33.89 15.55 -10.00
C ILE A 599 -34.56 15.41 -8.62
N ILE A 600 -33.82 15.65 -7.53
CA ILE A 600 -34.32 15.47 -6.16
C ILE A 600 -35.36 16.52 -5.77
N GLU A 601 -35.21 17.76 -6.21
CA GLU A 601 -36.12 18.88 -5.90
C GLU A 601 -37.11 19.16 -7.04
N GLY A 602 -37.11 18.31 -8.06
CA GLY A 602 -37.97 18.43 -9.24
C GLY A 602 -39.45 18.56 -8.85
N ARG A 603 -40.11 19.55 -9.47
CA ARG A 603 -41.53 19.84 -9.37
C ARG A 603 -42.20 19.59 -10.72
N GLY A 604 -43.39 19.03 -10.70
CA GLY A 604 -44.19 18.72 -11.89
C GLY A 604 -45.42 17.90 -11.52
N ASP A 605 -46.25 17.60 -12.51
CA ASP A 605 -47.35 16.66 -12.30
C ASP A 605 -46.81 15.23 -12.30
N ASN A 606 -47.27 14.42 -11.36
CA ASN A 606 -46.92 13.00 -11.21
C ASN A 606 -45.40 12.74 -11.19
N VAL A 607 -44.64 13.51 -10.40
CA VAL A 607 -43.21 13.25 -10.21
C VAL A 607 -43.01 11.88 -9.54
N THR A 608 -42.30 10.99 -10.22
CA THR A 608 -41.80 9.74 -9.63
C THR A 608 -40.29 9.69 -9.65
N LEU A 609 -39.70 9.08 -8.64
CA LEU A 609 -38.26 8.96 -8.44
C LEU A 609 -37.83 7.51 -8.57
N ALA A 610 -36.61 7.29 -9.05
CA ALA A 610 -35.98 5.97 -9.06
C ALA A 610 -34.57 6.09 -8.50
N VAL A 611 -34.18 5.10 -7.70
CA VAL A 611 -32.84 5.01 -7.11
C VAL A 611 -32.37 3.59 -7.32
N ARG A 612 -31.22 3.45 -7.98
CA ARG A 612 -30.61 2.15 -8.23
C ARG A 612 -29.13 2.19 -7.88
N ALA A 613 -28.62 1.11 -7.28
CA ALA A 613 -27.20 0.93 -7.05
C ALA A 613 -26.70 -0.45 -7.50
N VAL A 614 -25.47 -0.49 -8.00
CA VAL A 614 -24.74 -1.74 -8.28
C VAL A 614 -23.32 -1.61 -7.77
N THR A 615 -22.74 -2.70 -7.27
CA THR A 615 -21.38 -2.71 -6.73
C THR A 615 -20.54 -3.70 -7.51
N ALA A 616 -19.46 -3.21 -8.13
CA ALA A 616 -18.42 -4.05 -8.70
C ALA A 616 -17.30 -4.24 -7.66
N SER A 617 -16.93 -5.50 -7.43
CA SER A 617 -15.94 -5.88 -6.43
C SER A 617 -14.67 -6.36 -7.10
N TYR A 618 -13.54 -5.91 -6.57
CA TYR A 618 -12.19 -6.18 -7.04
C TYR A 618 -11.38 -6.87 -5.94
N PRO A 619 -10.20 -7.43 -6.27
CA PRO A 619 -9.30 -7.99 -5.26
C PRO A 619 -8.90 -6.99 -4.17
N GLU A 620 -8.45 -7.52 -3.04
CA GLU A 620 -8.06 -6.75 -1.84
C GLU A 620 -9.23 -5.95 -1.22
N ASN A 621 -10.47 -6.46 -1.36
CA ASN A 621 -11.71 -5.81 -0.88
C ASN A 621 -11.93 -4.39 -1.43
N VAL A 622 -11.35 -4.09 -2.59
CA VAL A 622 -11.59 -2.85 -3.30
C VAL A 622 -12.92 -2.96 -4.04
N PHE A 623 -13.71 -1.90 -4.06
CA PHE A 623 -15.00 -1.90 -4.74
C PHE A 623 -15.34 -0.52 -5.31
N VAL A 624 -16.29 -0.53 -6.24
CA VAL A 624 -16.94 0.69 -6.72
C VAL A 624 -18.44 0.48 -6.71
N THR A 625 -19.16 1.40 -6.08
CA THR A 625 -20.62 1.41 -6.06
C THR A 625 -21.12 2.51 -6.99
N TRP A 626 -21.75 2.09 -8.09
CA TRP A 626 -22.49 2.98 -8.97
C TRP A 626 -23.88 3.22 -8.41
N VAL A 627 -24.34 4.46 -8.48
CA VAL A 627 -25.67 4.91 -8.08
C VAL A 627 -26.25 5.75 -9.21
N MET A 628 -27.52 5.53 -9.53
CA MET A 628 -28.28 6.42 -10.39
C MET A 628 -29.54 6.87 -9.67
N VAL A 629 -29.68 8.19 -9.53
CA VAL A 629 -30.94 8.82 -9.13
C VAL A 629 -31.59 9.37 -10.39
N ALA A 630 -32.87 9.08 -10.56
CA ALA A 630 -33.63 9.52 -11.71
C ALA A 630 -35.02 10.00 -11.29
N CYS A 631 -35.63 10.84 -12.12
CA CYS A 631 -37.03 11.20 -12.01
C CYS A 631 -37.74 11.10 -13.36
N THR A 632 -39.03 10.83 -13.30
CA THR A 632 -39.96 11.08 -14.40
C THR A 632 -41.02 12.06 -13.93
N PHE A 633 -41.42 12.97 -14.80
CA PHE A 633 -42.45 13.96 -14.50
C PHE A 633 -43.08 14.48 -15.77
N ARG A 634 -44.29 14.99 -15.68
CA ARG A 634 -44.92 15.75 -16.76
C ARG A 634 -44.59 17.23 -16.59
N GLN A 635 -44.10 17.87 -17.64
CA GLN A 635 -43.85 19.32 -17.60
C GLN A 635 -45.18 20.06 -17.43
N LEU A 636 -45.23 20.97 -16.46
CA LEU A 636 -46.34 21.91 -16.31
C LEU A 636 -46.29 22.83 -17.54
N GLY A 637 -47.41 22.89 -18.27
CA GLY A 637 -47.57 23.76 -19.45
C GLY A 637 -47.64 25.24 -19.10
#